data_AF-A0A1P8YCC8-F1
#
_entry.id   AF-A0A1P8YCC8-F1
#
_cell.length_a   1.000
_cell.length_b   1.000
_cell.length_c   1.000
_cell.angle_alpha   90.00
_cell.angle_beta   90.00
_cell.angle_gamma   90.00
#
_symmetry.space_group_name_H-M   'P 1'
#
loop_
_entity.id
_entity.type
_entity.pdbx_description
1 polymer ?
#
loop_
_entity_poly.entity_id
_entity_poly.type
_entity_poly.pdbx_seq_one_letter_code
_entity_poly.pdbx_strand_id
1 'polypeptide(L)'
;MRAAILGLAPALLVGGTVGVVVATRSAGPDVAETVAADAPYTLTGYGHGHGRGMGQWGAYGYAKQGWTAERILGYYYGGTTLEALGDKAIGVRLMGLDGKGLDVFSDSPMGVAGRTVAPGEAVHLTASPGGGATVVVTRGCDGEVLWQESTAHPWVDPVDLGPDRPANEHLKLCGGGAPFRGSLGVALEGDAPRVVNHVGMEDYLLGVVPAESRAEWADTGGAEALRAQAVAARSYAAAESRYAYAETCDTQDCQVYGGSSKENPKTTEAVRSTAGKVLMKEGKPVSAEFSASTGGYSAGGAFGAVEDLGDTESPNHKWTQTLTAGEIATAFGVGELHSIEVTSRNNLGPDGGRVTGLRVAGSTGTKEVTGDEARTKLGLKSDWFTITEGVGPAAPPPASALAAPGVDNADPTGAVEPTDIERKYAELGGHLGVLGAPVGPELAMPDEAGRFRMYTHGAIVWTKTTGAQVLDASVLTAKLPGTGS
;
A
#
# COMPACT_ATOMS: atom_id res chain seq x y z
N MET A 1 74.13 46.13 10.51
CA MET A 1 72.79 45.60 10.84
C MET A 1 72.96 44.13 11.19
N ARG A 2 73.09 43.86 12.48
CA ARG A 2 73.70 42.66 13.06
C ARG A 2 73.08 42.40 14.43
N ALA A 3 72.99 41.10 14.76
CA ALA A 3 73.11 40.50 16.10
C ALA A 3 71.96 40.79 17.08
N ALA A 4 71.24 39.79 17.61
CA ALA A 4 71.70 38.69 18.48
C ALA A 4 72.43 39.20 19.73
N ILE A 5 72.01 38.70 20.91
CA ILE A 5 72.80 38.26 22.08
C ILE A 5 72.20 38.68 23.43
N LEU A 6 71.96 37.64 24.25
CA LEU A 6 72.08 37.48 25.72
C LEU A 6 71.48 38.56 26.64
N GLY A 7 70.92 38.25 27.81
CA GLY A 7 70.96 37.04 28.62
C GLY A 7 70.65 37.41 30.09
N LEU A 8 70.69 36.37 30.93
CA LEU A 8 70.69 36.37 32.41
C LEU A 8 69.37 36.66 33.17
N ALA A 9 68.81 35.56 33.69
CA ALA A 9 68.14 35.45 34.99
C ALA A 9 69.18 35.58 36.15
N PRO A 10 68.86 35.39 37.46
CA PRO A 10 67.56 35.23 38.16
C PRO A 10 67.48 36.04 39.49
N ALA A 11 66.32 36.04 40.16
CA ALA A 11 66.26 35.92 41.62
C ALA A 11 64.82 35.65 42.12
N LEU A 12 64.63 34.43 42.60
CA LEU A 12 63.51 33.96 43.43
C LEU A 12 63.42 34.74 44.76
N LEU A 13 62.20 34.95 45.28
CA LEU A 13 61.67 34.34 46.51
C LEU A 13 60.32 35.01 46.86
N VAL A 14 59.21 34.31 46.60
CA VAL A 14 58.36 33.59 47.58
C VAL A 14 57.30 34.47 48.24
N GLY A 15 56.04 34.10 48.00
CA GLY A 15 54.86 34.61 48.70
C GLY A 15 53.60 34.01 48.07
N GLY A 16 53.28 32.77 48.46
CA GLY A 16 52.14 32.04 47.92
C GLY A 16 50.80 32.58 48.42
N THR A 17 49.87 32.72 47.49
CA THR A 17 48.42 32.76 47.76
C THR A 17 47.76 31.69 46.92
N VAL A 18 47.21 30.68 47.58
CA VAL A 18 46.36 29.65 46.98
C VAL A 18 45.05 30.33 46.56
N GLY A 19 44.97 30.73 45.29
CA GLY A 19 43.71 31.09 44.65
C GLY A 19 43.02 29.83 44.18
N VAL A 20 41.93 29.43 44.85
CA VAL A 20 40.99 28.45 44.30
C VAL A 20 40.30 29.13 43.11
N VAL A 21 40.80 28.86 41.91
CA VAL A 21 40.05 29.18 40.68
C VAL A 21 38.94 28.14 40.61
N VAL A 22 37.72 28.57 40.92
CA VAL A 22 36.51 27.84 40.53
C VAL A 22 36.48 27.89 39.00
N ALA A 23 37.05 26.86 38.36
CA ALA A 23 36.82 26.62 36.95
C ALA A 23 35.36 26.20 36.82
N THR A 24 34.48 27.17 36.59
CA THR A 24 33.17 26.90 36.02
C THR A 24 33.43 26.18 34.70
N ARG A 25 33.23 24.86 34.67
CA ARG A 25 33.11 24.14 33.40
C ARG A 25 31.97 24.80 32.66
N SER A 26 32.30 25.66 31.69
CA SER A 26 31.38 26.03 30.64
C SER A 26 30.92 24.72 30.01
N ALA A 27 29.63 24.41 30.13
CA ALA A 27 29.02 23.41 29.28
C ALA A 27 29.39 23.79 27.84
N GLY A 28 30.18 22.94 27.19
CA GLY A 28 30.42 23.10 25.76
C GLY A 28 29.08 23.01 25.02
N PRO A 29 29.01 23.48 23.77
CA PRO A 29 27.83 23.24 22.95
C PRO A 29 27.60 21.72 22.91
N ASP A 30 26.35 21.28 23.14
CA ASP A 30 25.95 19.89 22.96
C ASP A 30 26.38 19.47 21.55
N VAL A 31 27.45 18.67 21.47
CA VAL A 31 27.83 18.01 20.23
C VAL A 31 26.75 16.96 20.03
N ALA A 32 25.80 17.23 19.13
CA ALA A 32 24.83 16.23 18.72
C ALA A 32 25.61 14.98 18.30
N GLU A 33 25.40 13.88 19.03
CA GLU A 33 26.08 12.61 18.79
C GLU A 33 25.70 12.16 17.38
N THR A 34 26.67 12.18 16.46
CA THR A 34 26.44 11.76 15.08
C THR A 34 26.31 10.25 15.04
N VAL A 35 25.24 9.74 14.43
CA VAL A 35 25.04 8.30 14.28
C VAL A 35 26.00 7.79 13.21
N ALA A 36 26.74 6.72 13.52
CA ALA A 36 27.65 6.10 12.56
C ALA A 36 26.88 5.70 11.28
N ALA A 37 27.44 5.99 10.10
CA ALA A 37 26.72 5.82 8.84
C ALA A 37 26.28 4.36 8.58
N ASP A 38 26.99 3.38 9.14
CA ASP A 38 26.70 1.95 9.08
C ASP A 38 25.81 1.45 10.23
N ALA A 39 25.42 2.32 11.17
CA ALA A 39 24.54 1.95 12.27
C ALA A 39 23.19 1.44 11.74
N PRO A 40 22.74 0.24 12.18
CA PRO A 40 21.53 -0.37 11.67
C PRO A 40 20.29 0.18 12.37
N TYR A 41 19.29 0.51 11.55
CA TYR A 41 17.92 0.84 11.93
C TYR A 41 17.01 -0.28 11.45
N THR A 42 16.32 -0.91 12.38
CA THR A 42 15.31 -1.94 12.06
C THR A 42 13.94 -1.30 12.06
N LEU A 43 13.30 -1.34 10.89
CA LEU A 43 11.92 -0.93 10.70
C LEU A 43 11.03 -2.17 10.72
N THR A 44 10.09 -2.22 11.65
CA THR A 44 9.06 -3.27 11.71
C THR A 44 7.73 -2.65 11.42
N GLY A 45 6.95 -3.25 10.52
CA GLY A 45 5.71 -2.66 10.07
C GLY A 45 4.65 -3.66 9.67
N TYR A 46 3.53 -3.12 9.22
CA TYR A 46 2.32 -3.87 8.89
C TYR A 46 1.79 -3.48 7.52
N GLY A 47 1.25 -4.44 6.79
CA GLY A 47 0.60 -4.22 5.50
C GLY A 47 1.54 -3.87 4.34
N HIS A 48 0.93 -3.59 3.19
CA HIS A 48 1.62 -3.29 1.93
C HIS A 48 0.80 -2.33 1.07
N GLY A 49 1.38 -1.19 0.72
CA GLY A 49 0.73 -0.08 0.03
C GLY A 49 0.16 0.97 0.98
N HIS A 50 -0.64 1.88 0.41
CA HIS A 50 -1.18 3.05 1.10
C HIS A 50 -2.32 2.73 2.09
N GLY A 51 -2.86 1.51 2.08
CA GLY A 51 -3.88 1.07 3.05
C GLY A 51 -5.26 1.72 2.91
N ARG A 52 -5.51 2.52 1.88
CA ARG A 52 -6.81 3.21 1.69
C ARG A 52 -7.80 2.27 1.00
N GLY A 53 -9.06 2.38 1.43
CA GLY A 53 -10.18 1.57 0.93
C GLY A 53 -9.99 0.07 1.18
N MET A 54 -10.40 -0.76 0.22
CA MET A 54 -10.40 -2.22 0.39
C MET A 54 -8.99 -2.81 0.40
N GLY A 55 -8.68 -3.61 1.42
CA GLY A 55 -7.49 -4.47 1.43
C GLY A 55 -7.71 -5.70 0.55
N GLN A 56 -6.85 -5.95 -0.43
CA GLN A 56 -7.01 -7.09 -1.33
C GLN A 56 -6.84 -8.44 -0.61
N TRP A 57 -5.80 -8.56 0.22
CA TRP A 57 -5.64 -9.73 1.09
C TRP A 57 -6.73 -9.81 2.17
N GLY A 58 -7.23 -8.67 2.65
CA GLY A 58 -8.37 -8.60 3.56
C GLY A 58 -9.65 -9.17 2.96
N ALA A 59 -10.02 -8.69 1.77
CA ALA A 59 -11.13 -9.20 0.99
C ALA A 59 -10.99 -10.71 0.71
N TYR A 60 -9.78 -11.18 0.38
CA TYR A 60 -9.49 -12.60 0.21
C TYR A 60 -9.73 -13.40 1.50
N GLY A 61 -9.25 -12.92 2.65
CA GLY A 61 -9.49 -13.54 3.95
C GLY A 61 -10.97 -13.60 4.32
N TYR A 62 -11.72 -12.52 4.08
CA TYR A 62 -13.17 -12.50 4.29
C TYR A 62 -13.93 -13.43 3.35
N ALA A 63 -13.53 -13.50 2.07
CA ALA A 63 -14.13 -14.43 1.11
C ALA A 63 -13.96 -15.90 1.55
N LYS A 64 -12.77 -16.27 2.05
CA LYS A 64 -12.52 -17.61 2.64
C LYS A 64 -13.40 -17.91 3.86
N GLN A 65 -13.83 -16.87 4.58
CA GLN A 65 -14.77 -16.97 5.70
C GLN A 65 -16.24 -16.95 5.25
N GLY A 66 -16.50 -16.99 3.94
CA GLY A 66 -17.84 -17.04 3.36
C GLY A 66 -18.52 -15.67 3.20
N TRP A 67 -17.78 -14.56 3.28
CA TRP A 67 -18.35 -13.25 2.98
C TRP A 67 -18.58 -13.10 1.48
N THR A 68 -19.74 -12.55 1.11
CA THR A 68 -20.05 -12.19 -0.27
C THR A 68 -19.32 -10.90 -0.67
N ALA A 69 -19.13 -10.69 -1.97
CA ALA A 69 -18.57 -9.47 -2.53
C ALA A 69 -19.33 -8.24 -2.03
N GLU A 70 -20.66 -8.27 -2.03
CA GLU A 70 -21.49 -7.16 -1.55
C GLU A 70 -21.24 -6.84 -0.07
N ARG A 71 -21.03 -7.86 0.78
CA ARG A 71 -20.69 -7.66 2.19
C ARG A 71 -19.29 -7.08 2.37
N ILE A 72 -18.32 -7.59 1.62
CA ILE A 72 -16.94 -7.09 1.62
C ILE A 72 -16.93 -5.61 1.23
N LEU A 73 -17.58 -5.26 0.11
CA LEU A 73 -17.65 -3.88 -0.37
C LEU A 73 -18.36 -2.96 0.62
N GLY A 74 -19.51 -3.37 1.16
CA GLY A 74 -20.25 -2.58 2.14
C GLY A 74 -19.48 -2.36 3.45
N TYR A 75 -18.55 -3.27 3.78
CA TYR A 75 -17.68 -3.13 4.94
C TYR A 75 -16.60 -2.06 4.72
N TYR A 76 -15.85 -2.11 3.63
CA TYR A 76 -14.79 -1.13 3.36
C TYR A 76 -15.30 0.23 2.87
N TYR A 77 -16.41 0.25 2.13
CA TYR A 77 -16.94 1.44 1.47
C TYR A 77 -18.28 1.85 2.09
N GLY A 78 -18.32 1.94 3.42
CA GLY A 78 -19.52 2.30 4.17
C GLY A 78 -20.16 3.61 3.68
N GLY A 79 -21.49 3.65 3.67
CA GLY A 79 -22.27 4.80 3.18
C GLY A 79 -22.38 4.88 1.66
N THR A 80 -22.11 3.79 0.94
CA THR A 80 -22.36 3.64 -0.50
C THR A 80 -23.51 2.66 -0.76
N THR A 81 -24.08 2.75 -1.96
CA THR A 81 -25.05 1.80 -2.51
C THR A 81 -24.45 1.09 -3.72
N LEU A 82 -24.87 -0.16 -3.94
CA LEU A 82 -24.51 -0.90 -5.15
C LEU A 82 -25.58 -0.68 -6.20
N GLU A 83 -25.22 -0.09 -7.33
CA GLU A 83 -26.15 0.25 -8.41
C GLU A 83 -25.62 -0.20 -9.77
N ALA A 84 -26.52 -0.22 -10.75
CA ALA A 84 -26.17 -0.52 -12.14
C ALA A 84 -25.76 0.76 -12.87
N LEU A 85 -24.56 0.75 -13.43
CA LEU A 85 -24.10 1.70 -14.42
C LEU A 85 -24.28 1.09 -15.81
N GLY A 86 -24.85 1.85 -16.75
CA GLY A 86 -24.92 1.44 -18.15
C GLY A 86 -23.53 1.19 -18.72
N ASP A 87 -23.45 0.40 -19.78
CA ASP A 87 -22.18 0.15 -20.45
C ASP A 87 -21.58 1.47 -20.95
N LYS A 88 -20.38 1.77 -20.47
CA LYS A 88 -19.66 3.02 -20.73
C LYS A 88 -18.28 2.65 -21.27
N ALA A 89 -17.87 3.28 -22.37
CA ALA A 89 -16.49 3.19 -22.80
C ALA A 89 -15.60 4.12 -21.94
N ILE A 90 -14.36 3.72 -21.75
CA ILE A 90 -13.34 4.47 -21.01
C ILE A 90 -12.13 4.71 -21.92
N GLY A 91 -11.64 5.95 -21.91
CA GLY A 91 -10.36 6.34 -22.48
C GLY A 91 -9.24 6.15 -21.46
N VAL A 92 -8.23 5.36 -21.85
CA VAL A 92 -7.03 5.09 -21.06
C VAL A 92 -5.83 5.70 -21.78
N ARG A 93 -5.18 6.70 -21.18
CA ARG A 93 -3.90 7.22 -21.66
C ARG A 93 -2.82 6.15 -21.47
N LEU A 94 -2.12 5.81 -22.55
CA LEU A 94 -1.00 4.87 -22.53
C LEU A 94 0.31 5.62 -22.31
N MET A 95 0.73 5.77 -21.04
CA MET A 95 1.80 6.70 -20.67
C MET A 95 3.17 6.32 -21.25
N GLY A 96 3.43 5.02 -21.48
CA GLY A 96 4.65 4.55 -22.13
C GLY A 96 4.82 4.98 -23.60
N LEU A 97 3.75 5.54 -24.19
CA LEU A 97 3.72 6.07 -25.55
C LEU A 97 3.63 7.59 -25.61
N ASP A 98 3.74 8.28 -24.47
CA ASP A 98 3.72 9.74 -24.43
C ASP A 98 4.80 10.35 -25.34
N GLY A 99 4.40 11.35 -26.14
CA GLY A 99 5.30 12.01 -27.07
C GLY A 99 5.51 11.27 -28.40
N LYS A 100 4.86 10.12 -28.61
CA LYS A 100 4.91 9.34 -29.85
C LYS A 100 3.60 9.42 -30.64
N GLY A 101 3.68 9.10 -31.94
CA GLY A 101 2.51 8.72 -32.73
C GLY A 101 2.02 7.32 -32.37
N LEU A 102 0.94 6.87 -33.00
CA LEU A 102 0.42 5.51 -32.85
C LEU A 102 0.77 4.70 -34.09
N ASP A 103 1.48 3.59 -33.90
CA ASP A 103 1.78 2.62 -34.95
C ASP A 103 1.15 1.27 -34.58
N VAL A 104 0.13 0.84 -35.34
CA VAL A 104 -0.75 -0.26 -34.94
C VAL A 104 -1.13 -1.15 -36.12
N PHE A 105 -1.31 -2.45 -35.86
CA PHE A 105 -1.82 -3.43 -36.81
C PHE A 105 -2.77 -4.43 -36.12
N SER A 106 -3.42 -5.30 -36.90
CA SER A 106 -4.25 -6.40 -36.40
C SER A 106 -4.10 -7.64 -37.28
N ASP A 107 -4.43 -8.82 -36.75
CA ASP A 107 -4.53 -10.06 -37.54
C ASP A 107 -5.88 -10.19 -38.27
N SER A 108 -6.77 -9.22 -38.07
CA SER A 108 -8.07 -9.09 -38.72
C SER A 108 -8.17 -7.73 -39.41
N PRO A 109 -9.18 -7.51 -40.28
CA PRO A 109 -9.39 -6.19 -40.84
C PRO A 109 -9.62 -5.15 -39.72
N MET A 110 -9.24 -3.90 -39.98
CA MET A 110 -9.50 -2.79 -39.06
C MET A 110 -9.93 -1.54 -39.84
N GLY A 111 -10.58 -0.60 -39.18
CA GLY A 111 -11.08 0.64 -39.76
C GLY A 111 -10.19 1.83 -39.41
N VAL A 112 -9.90 2.70 -40.38
CA VAL A 112 -9.34 4.04 -40.13
C VAL A 112 -9.79 4.98 -41.24
N ALA A 113 -10.10 6.24 -40.89
CA ALA A 113 -10.56 7.26 -41.84
C ALA A 113 -11.74 6.82 -42.74
N GLY A 114 -12.62 5.96 -42.23
CA GLY A 114 -13.76 5.41 -42.97
C GLY A 114 -13.40 4.32 -44.00
N ARG A 115 -12.17 3.82 -44.00
CA ARG A 115 -11.69 2.74 -44.86
C ARG A 115 -11.35 1.49 -44.06
N THR A 116 -11.51 0.34 -44.68
CA THR A 116 -11.00 -0.94 -44.16
C THR A 116 -9.55 -1.13 -44.56
N VAL A 117 -8.72 -1.50 -43.61
CA VAL A 117 -7.31 -1.88 -43.74
C VAL A 117 -7.22 -3.41 -43.62
N ALA A 118 -6.41 -4.03 -44.48
CA ALA A 118 -6.34 -5.48 -44.55
C ALA A 118 -5.57 -6.07 -43.34
N PRO A 119 -5.81 -7.33 -42.97
CA PRO A 119 -5.03 -8.02 -41.95
C PRO A 119 -3.52 -7.91 -42.19
N GLY A 120 -2.76 -7.57 -41.15
CA GLY A 120 -1.30 -7.45 -41.20
C GLY A 120 -0.76 -6.17 -41.85
N GLU A 121 -1.60 -5.32 -42.45
CA GLU A 121 -1.23 -3.94 -42.78
C GLU A 121 -1.17 -3.09 -41.50
N ALA A 122 -0.30 -2.07 -41.49
CA ALA A 122 -0.13 -1.20 -40.33
C ALA A 122 -0.68 0.20 -40.61
N VAL A 123 -1.19 0.82 -39.56
CA VAL A 123 -1.71 2.18 -39.55
C VAL A 123 -0.83 3.01 -38.62
N HIS A 124 -0.34 4.12 -39.15
CA HIS A 124 0.44 5.12 -38.44
C HIS A 124 -0.38 6.40 -38.30
N LEU A 125 -0.68 6.80 -37.06
CA LEU A 125 -1.39 8.04 -36.76
C LEU A 125 -0.45 9.08 -36.13
N THR A 126 -0.43 10.26 -36.73
CA THR A 126 0.22 11.45 -36.17
C THR A 126 -0.84 12.50 -35.86
N ALA A 127 -1.00 12.86 -34.59
CA ALA A 127 -1.99 13.83 -34.15
C ALA A 127 -1.77 15.21 -34.80
N SER A 128 -2.86 15.88 -35.18
CA SER A 128 -2.82 17.18 -35.87
C SER A 128 -3.27 18.33 -34.97
N PRO A 129 -2.65 19.52 -35.06
CA PRO A 129 -3.13 20.72 -34.36
C PRO A 129 -4.57 21.05 -34.76
N GLY A 130 -5.45 21.27 -33.77
CA GLY A 130 -6.89 21.50 -34.02
C GLY A 130 -7.75 20.24 -34.03
N GLY A 131 -7.16 19.07 -33.75
CA GLY A 131 -7.85 17.78 -33.69
C GLY A 131 -7.62 16.93 -34.96
N GLY A 132 -7.95 15.64 -34.86
CA GLY A 132 -7.73 14.69 -35.95
C GLY A 132 -6.28 14.20 -36.05
N ALA A 133 -5.98 13.51 -37.15
CA ALA A 133 -4.68 12.91 -37.40
C ALA A 133 -4.32 12.85 -38.89
N THR A 134 -3.03 12.79 -39.17
CA THR A 134 -2.53 12.24 -40.43
C THR A 134 -2.45 10.74 -40.31
N VAL A 135 -3.02 10.03 -41.28
CA VAL A 135 -3.05 8.57 -41.38
C VAL A 135 -2.09 8.16 -42.48
N VAL A 136 -1.16 7.27 -42.18
CA VAL A 136 -0.34 6.56 -43.18
C VAL A 136 -0.59 5.08 -43.01
N VAL A 137 -0.94 4.38 -44.09
CA VAL A 137 -1.10 2.92 -44.09
C VAL A 137 0.00 2.28 -44.91
N THR A 138 0.61 1.24 -44.35
CA THR A 138 1.80 0.57 -44.89
C THR A 138 1.61 -0.95 -44.96
N ARG A 139 2.39 -1.61 -45.81
CA ARG A 139 2.45 -3.08 -45.82
C ARG A 139 3.23 -3.59 -44.60
N GLY A 140 2.52 -3.86 -43.51
CA GLY A 140 3.14 -4.17 -42.23
C GLY A 140 3.90 -2.96 -41.67
N CYS A 141 4.44 -3.11 -40.46
CA CYS A 141 4.91 -1.98 -39.66
C CYS A 141 6.01 -1.10 -40.29
N ASP A 142 6.89 -1.70 -41.11
CA ASP A 142 8.04 -1.01 -41.71
C ASP A 142 8.03 -1.07 -43.25
N GLY A 143 6.87 -1.39 -43.84
CA GLY A 143 6.75 -1.60 -45.28
C GLY A 143 6.49 -0.34 -46.10
N GLU A 144 6.25 -0.55 -47.39
CA GLU A 144 5.89 0.51 -48.32
C GLU A 144 4.54 1.16 -47.96
N VAL A 145 4.43 2.48 -48.17
CA VAL A 145 3.17 3.22 -48.02
C VAL A 145 2.19 2.77 -49.09
N LEU A 146 1.03 2.31 -48.65
CA LEU A 146 -0.09 1.93 -49.51
C LEU A 146 -0.95 3.15 -49.81
N TRP A 147 -1.23 3.98 -48.79
CA TRP A 147 -1.93 5.25 -48.93
C TRP A 147 -1.73 6.15 -47.71
N GLN A 148 -2.04 7.44 -47.87
CA GLN A 148 -2.00 8.44 -46.81
C GLN A 148 -3.12 9.46 -46.98
N GLU A 149 -3.74 9.89 -45.88
CA GLU A 149 -4.72 10.99 -45.86
C GLU A 149 -4.79 11.69 -44.49
N SER A 150 -5.60 12.74 -44.39
CA SER A 150 -5.92 13.37 -43.10
C SER A 150 -7.33 12.98 -42.67
N THR A 151 -7.54 12.76 -41.38
CA THR A 151 -8.83 12.38 -40.79
C THR A 151 -9.21 13.29 -39.62
N ALA A 152 -10.49 13.61 -39.50
CA ALA A 152 -11.05 14.24 -38.30
C ALA A 152 -11.35 13.22 -37.18
N HIS A 153 -11.33 11.92 -37.51
CA HIS A 153 -11.52 10.80 -36.57
C HIS A 153 -10.17 10.11 -36.33
N PRO A 154 -9.40 10.50 -35.30
CA PRO A 154 -8.02 10.06 -35.07
C PRO A 154 -7.94 8.69 -34.37
N TRP A 155 -8.75 7.74 -34.83
CA TRP A 155 -8.87 6.41 -34.22
C TRP A 155 -8.70 5.32 -35.27
N VAL A 156 -8.05 4.25 -34.84
CA VAL A 156 -8.05 2.94 -35.49
C VAL A 156 -9.05 2.08 -34.75
N ASP A 157 -10.09 1.69 -35.46
CA ASP A 157 -11.21 0.92 -34.93
C ASP A 157 -11.08 -0.56 -35.35
N PRO A 158 -11.42 -1.52 -34.48
CA PRO A 158 -11.68 -2.91 -34.89
C PRO A 158 -12.84 -3.01 -35.90
N VAL A 159 -13.08 -4.19 -36.47
CA VAL A 159 -14.30 -4.44 -37.27
C VAL A 159 -15.55 -4.31 -36.40
N ASP A 160 -15.51 -4.91 -35.22
CA ASP A 160 -16.59 -4.84 -34.23
C ASP A 160 -16.15 -4.00 -33.02
N LEU A 161 -16.94 -2.97 -32.70
CA LEU A 161 -16.71 -2.14 -31.51
C LEU A 161 -17.31 -2.74 -30.24
N GLY A 162 -18.12 -3.80 -30.35
CA GLY A 162 -18.76 -4.50 -29.25
C GLY A 162 -17.78 -5.22 -28.31
N PRO A 163 -18.30 -5.76 -27.19
CA PRO A 163 -17.50 -6.52 -26.21
C PRO A 163 -17.15 -7.93 -26.71
N ASP A 164 -16.31 -8.64 -25.96
CA ASP A 164 -16.01 -10.09 -26.15
C ASP A 164 -15.42 -10.46 -27.52
N ARG A 165 -14.69 -9.52 -28.12
CA ARG A 165 -14.02 -9.73 -29.41
C ARG A 165 -12.99 -10.86 -29.35
N PRO A 166 -12.80 -11.58 -30.46
CA PRO A 166 -11.77 -12.61 -30.54
C PRO A 166 -10.37 -11.98 -30.61
N ALA A 167 -9.37 -12.70 -30.10
CA ALA A 167 -8.02 -12.18 -29.92
C ALA A 167 -7.34 -11.71 -31.22
N ASN A 168 -7.72 -12.26 -32.37
CA ASN A 168 -7.22 -11.85 -33.69
C ASN A 168 -7.72 -10.46 -34.13
N GLU A 169 -8.77 -9.92 -33.51
CA GLU A 169 -9.25 -8.55 -33.77
C GLU A 169 -8.59 -7.51 -32.85
N HIS A 170 -7.84 -7.94 -31.84
CA HIS A 170 -7.17 -7.00 -30.94
C HIS A 170 -6.10 -6.20 -31.69
N LEU A 171 -6.00 -4.92 -31.36
CA LEU A 171 -5.04 -4.01 -31.96
C LEU A 171 -3.67 -4.18 -31.29
N LYS A 172 -2.61 -4.29 -32.10
CA LYS A 172 -1.24 -4.57 -31.66
C LYS A 172 -0.31 -3.44 -32.07
N LEU A 173 0.58 -3.04 -31.18
CA LEU A 173 1.59 -2.03 -31.47
C LEU A 173 2.73 -2.60 -32.34
N CYS A 174 3.21 -1.82 -33.29
CA CYS A 174 4.29 -2.22 -34.19
C CYS A 174 5.65 -2.44 -33.51
N GLY A 175 5.89 -1.83 -32.35
CA GLY A 175 7.07 -2.06 -31.51
C GLY A 175 6.97 -3.28 -30.58
N GLY A 176 5.92 -4.10 -30.71
CA GLY A 176 5.56 -5.13 -29.75
C GLY A 176 4.89 -4.54 -28.50
N GLY A 177 4.58 -5.43 -27.55
CA GLY A 177 3.82 -5.09 -26.34
C GLY A 177 2.51 -5.86 -26.26
N ALA A 178 1.64 -5.44 -25.33
CA ALA A 178 0.34 -6.06 -25.16
C ALA A 178 -0.60 -5.72 -26.34
N PRO A 179 -1.49 -6.64 -26.74
CA PRO A 179 -2.63 -6.30 -27.58
C PRO A 179 -3.67 -5.52 -26.78
N PHE A 180 -4.50 -4.75 -27.46
CA PHE A 180 -5.56 -3.96 -26.87
C PHE A 180 -6.92 -4.30 -27.48
N ARG A 181 -7.93 -4.47 -26.61
CA ARG A 181 -9.35 -4.38 -26.99
C ARG A 181 -9.70 -2.91 -27.19
N GLY A 182 -10.90 -2.63 -27.69
CA GLY A 182 -11.30 -1.26 -28.01
C GLY A 182 -10.65 -0.73 -29.29
N SER A 183 -10.67 0.58 -29.42
CA SER A 183 -9.97 1.35 -30.46
C SER A 183 -8.69 1.94 -29.88
N LEU A 184 -7.70 2.19 -30.73
CA LEU A 184 -6.51 2.95 -30.37
C LEU A 184 -6.48 4.24 -31.18
N GLY A 185 -6.16 5.35 -30.53
CA GLY A 185 -6.15 6.65 -31.18
C GLY A 185 -5.10 7.58 -30.61
N VAL A 186 -5.04 8.76 -31.21
CA VAL A 186 -4.12 9.82 -30.81
C VAL A 186 -4.88 11.09 -30.42
N ALA A 187 -4.37 11.76 -29.39
CA ALA A 187 -4.84 13.05 -28.92
C ALA A 187 -3.66 13.99 -28.69
N LEU A 188 -3.94 15.28 -28.49
CA LEU A 188 -2.94 16.29 -28.12
C LEU A 188 -3.21 16.82 -26.72
N GLU A 189 -2.15 16.94 -25.92
CA GLU A 189 -2.10 17.68 -24.66
C GLU A 189 -1.18 18.89 -24.88
N GLY A 190 -1.76 20.04 -25.22
CA GLY A 190 -0.99 21.13 -25.84
C GLY A 190 -0.51 20.69 -27.22
N ASP A 191 0.80 20.69 -27.45
CA ASP A 191 1.42 20.17 -28.67
C ASP A 191 1.97 18.74 -28.51
N ALA A 192 1.87 18.17 -27.30
CA ALA A 192 2.43 16.86 -27.01
C ALA A 192 1.44 15.75 -27.41
N PRO A 193 1.83 14.81 -28.28
CA PRO A 193 0.95 13.70 -28.65
C PRO A 193 0.81 12.70 -27.50
N ARG A 194 -0.39 12.13 -27.43
CA ARG A 194 -0.83 11.13 -26.45
C ARG A 194 -1.49 10.00 -27.21
N VAL A 195 -1.19 8.78 -26.81
CA VAL A 195 -1.90 7.59 -27.30
C VAL A 195 -2.97 7.21 -26.28
N VAL A 196 -4.17 6.94 -26.77
CA VAL A 196 -5.33 6.61 -25.95
C VAL A 196 -5.93 5.30 -26.43
N ASN A 197 -6.22 4.41 -25.50
CA ASN A 197 -7.06 3.25 -25.74
C ASN A 197 -8.50 3.54 -25.30
N HIS A 198 -9.44 3.47 -26.24
CA HIS A 198 -10.85 3.66 -25.97
C HIS A 198 -11.58 2.32 -26.01
N VAL A 199 -12.00 1.83 -24.85
CA VAL A 199 -12.43 0.44 -24.64
C VAL A 199 -13.67 0.38 -23.75
N GLY A 200 -14.55 -0.60 -23.96
CA GLY A 200 -15.71 -0.81 -23.07
C GLY A 200 -15.28 -1.12 -21.63
N MET A 201 -16.01 -0.64 -20.63
CA MET A 201 -15.66 -0.78 -19.21
C MET A 201 -15.41 -2.24 -18.81
N GLU A 202 -16.26 -3.17 -19.25
CA GLU A 202 -16.09 -4.58 -18.89
C GLU A 202 -14.83 -5.20 -19.51
N ASP A 203 -14.51 -4.85 -20.76
CA ASP A 203 -13.31 -5.31 -21.47
C ASP A 203 -12.04 -4.68 -20.89
N TYR A 204 -12.10 -3.43 -20.43
CA TYR A 204 -11.04 -2.77 -19.68
C TYR A 204 -10.71 -3.54 -18.40
N LEU A 205 -11.72 -3.95 -17.64
CA LEU A 205 -11.55 -4.67 -16.38
C LEU A 205 -10.96 -6.07 -16.55
N LEU A 206 -11.07 -6.69 -17.74
CA LEU A 206 -10.37 -7.94 -18.04
C LEU A 206 -8.84 -7.78 -18.00
N GLY A 207 -8.33 -6.58 -18.28
CA GLY A 207 -6.91 -6.25 -18.16
C GLY A 207 -6.51 -5.78 -16.76
N VAL A 208 -7.41 -5.10 -16.03
CA VAL A 208 -7.12 -4.52 -14.71
C VAL A 208 -7.22 -5.54 -13.58
N VAL A 209 -8.33 -6.26 -13.46
CA VAL A 209 -8.56 -7.17 -12.31
C VAL A 209 -7.44 -8.20 -12.12
N PRO A 210 -6.92 -8.89 -13.17
CA PRO A 210 -5.80 -9.82 -13.00
C PRO A 210 -4.44 -9.14 -12.81
N ALA A 211 -4.31 -7.84 -13.08
CA ALA A 211 -3.10 -7.08 -12.77
C ALA A 211 -3.05 -6.66 -11.29
N GLU A 212 -4.21 -6.46 -10.67
CA GLU A 212 -4.33 -6.06 -9.27
C GLU A 212 -4.41 -7.27 -8.33
N SER A 213 -5.30 -8.22 -8.64
CA SER A 213 -5.58 -9.39 -7.80
C SER A 213 -5.17 -10.71 -8.44
N ARG A 214 -4.87 -11.69 -7.59
CA ARG A 214 -4.39 -13.01 -8.01
C ARG A 214 -5.55 -13.88 -8.49
N ALA A 215 -5.51 -14.28 -9.77
CA ALA A 215 -6.57 -15.11 -10.35
C ALA A 215 -6.74 -16.47 -9.65
N GLU A 216 -5.65 -17.03 -9.10
CA GLU A 216 -5.66 -18.32 -8.42
C GLU A 216 -6.48 -18.30 -7.11
N TRP A 217 -6.77 -17.13 -6.56
CA TRP A 217 -7.64 -17.02 -5.39
C TRP A 217 -9.04 -17.58 -5.63
N ALA A 218 -9.52 -17.61 -6.88
CA ALA A 218 -10.79 -18.26 -7.20
C ALA A 218 -10.84 -19.73 -6.77
N ASP A 219 -9.70 -20.44 -6.83
CA ASP A 219 -9.63 -21.87 -6.51
C ASP A 219 -9.52 -22.14 -5.00
N THR A 220 -9.18 -21.12 -4.21
CA THR A 220 -8.87 -21.24 -2.78
C THR A 220 -9.86 -20.51 -1.88
N GLY A 221 -11.09 -20.31 -2.37
CA GLY A 221 -12.19 -19.66 -1.64
C GLY A 221 -12.26 -18.14 -1.78
N GLY A 222 -11.47 -17.55 -2.69
CA GLY A 222 -11.37 -16.12 -2.92
C GLY A 222 -12.19 -15.57 -4.08
N ALA A 223 -13.11 -16.35 -4.66
CA ALA A 223 -13.93 -15.89 -5.80
C ALA A 223 -14.72 -14.60 -5.49
N GLU A 224 -15.28 -14.49 -4.28
CA GLU A 224 -16.00 -13.28 -3.83
C GLU A 224 -15.07 -12.07 -3.66
N ALA A 225 -13.79 -12.28 -3.35
CA ALA A 225 -12.80 -11.20 -3.30
C ALA A 225 -12.50 -10.66 -4.71
N LEU A 226 -12.41 -11.54 -5.72
CA LEU A 226 -12.24 -11.12 -7.11
C LEU A 226 -13.48 -10.38 -7.63
N ARG A 227 -14.68 -10.81 -7.23
CA ARG A 227 -15.94 -10.11 -7.54
C ARG A 227 -15.98 -8.72 -6.89
N ALA A 228 -15.55 -8.60 -5.62
CA ALA A 228 -15.41 -7.32 -4.95
C ALA A 228 -14.38 -6.42 -5.66
N GLN A 229 -13.22 -6.98 -6.03
CA GLN A 229 -12.18 -6.27 -6.78
C GLN A 229 -12.71 -5.71 -8.12
N ALA A 230 -13.48 -6.50 -8.87
CA ALA A 230 -14.08 -6.06 -10.13
C ALA A 230 -15.01 -4.86 -9.93
N VAL A 231 -15.87 -4.89 -8.91
CA VAL A 231 -16.78 -3.77 -8.60
C VAL A 231 -16.01 -2.54 -8.12
N ALA A 232 -15.04 -2.70 -7.23
CA ALA A 232 -14.22 -1.59 -6.74
C ALA A 232 -13.45 -0.93 -7.90
N ALA A 233 -12.80 -1.74 -8.75
CA ALA A 233 -12.08 -1.25 -9.92
C ALA A 233 -13.00 -0.54 -10.92
N ARG A 234 -14.20 -1.08 -11.19
CA ARG A 234 -15.22 -0.44 -12.04
C ARG A 234 -15.66 0.91 -11.50
N SER A 235 -15.92 0.97 -10.19
CA SER A 235 -16.38 2.18 -9.51
C SER A 235 -15.32 3.27 -9.55
N TYR A 236 -14.07 2.89 -9.27
CA TYR A 236 -12.92 3.78 -9.40
C TYR A 236 -12.83 4.34 -10.82
N ALA A 237 -12.73 3.47 -11.83
CA ALA A 237 -12.65 3.87 -13.24
C ALA A 237 -13.82 4.75 -13.70
N ALA A 238 -15.03 4.51 -13.20
CA ALA A 238 -16.23 5.30 -13.51
C ALA A 238 -16.25 6.68 -12.85
N ALA A 239 -15.57 6.85 -11.72
CA ALA A 239 -15.44 8.13 -11.00
C ALA A 239 -14.32 9.01 -11.57
N GLU A 240 -13.37 8.43 -12.31
CA GLU A 240 -12.23 9.14 -12.86
C GLU A 240 -12.60 10.03 -14.07
N SER A 241 -11.95 11.19 -14.13
CA SER A 241 -12.02 12.13 -15.25
C SER A 241 -10.75 12.99 -15.25
N ARG A 242 -9.60 12.36 -15.53
CA ARG A 242 -8.27 12.98 -15.36
C ARG A 242 -7.88 13.93 -16.48
N TYR A 243 -8.27 13.62 -17.71
CA TYR A 243 -7.86 14.37 -18.89
C TYR A 243 -9.07 14.69 -19.76
N ALA A 244 -8.97 15.77 -20.54
CA ALA A 244 -10.02 16.11 -21.52
C ALA A 244 -10.21 15.04 -22.61
N TYR A 245 -9.21 14.16 -22.80
CA TYR A 245 -9.16 13.13 -23.84
C TYR A 245 -9.19 11.69 -23.30
N ALA A 246 -9.15 11.51 -21.97
CA ALA A 246 -9.12 10.20 -21.32
C ALA A 246 -9.56 10.32 -19.86
N GLU A 247 -10.37 9.37 -19.39
CA GLU A 247 -10.77 9.30 -17.99
C GLU A 247 -9.61 8.90 -17.07
N THR A 248 -8.73 8.00 -17.52
CA THR A 248 -7.70 7.36 -16.67
C THR A 248 -6.36 7.14 -17.39
N CYS A 249 -5.41 6.49 -16.73
CA CYS A 249 -4.09 6.11 -17.24
C CYS A 249 -3.74 4.63 -16.91
N ASP A 250 -2.71 4.09 -17.54
CA ASP A 250 -2.32 2.66 -17.46
C ASP A 250 -1.29 2.31 -16.36
N THR A 251 -0.98 3.24 -15.47
CA THR A 251 0.03 3.10 -14.41
C THR A 251 -0.57 2.95 -13.01
N GLN A 252 0.28 2.72 -12.01
CA GLN A 252 -0.10 2.66 -10.60
C GLN A 252 -0.65 3.97 -10.03
N ASP A 253 -0.46 5.11 -10.72
CA ASP A 253 -1.08 6.38 -10.34
C ASP A 253 -2.61 6.38 -10.61
N CYS A 254 -3.05 5.42 -11.41
CA CYS A 254 -4.42 5.16 -11.81
C CYS A 254 -4.78 3.71 -11.46
N GLN A 255 -4.81 2.82 -12.44
CA GLN A 255 -4.91 1.37 -12.27
C GLN A 255 -4.01 0.70 -13.28
N VAL A 256 -3.34 -0.38 -12.90
CA VAL A 256 -2.43 -1.07 -13.82
C VAL A 256 -3.25 -1.69 -14.95
N TYR A 257 -3.03 -1.22 -16.18
CA TYR A 257 -3.74 -1.70 -17.37
C TYR A 257 -2.75 -2.22 -18.41
N GLY A 258 -2.65 -3.55 -18.53
CA GLY A 258 -1.70 -4.23 -19.41
C GLY A 258 -2.30 -4.71 -20.74
N GLY A 259 -3.42 -4.14 -21.19
CA GLY A 259 -4.17 -4.62 -22.34
C GLY A 259 -4.70 -6.05 -22.16
N SER A 260 -4.97 -6.74 -23.27
CA SER A 260 -5.57 -8.07 -23.27
C SER A 260 -4.60 -9.22 -22.93
N SER A 261 -3.31 -8.91 -22.74
CA SER A 261 -2.28 -9.93 -22.47
C SER A 261 -2.36 -10.54 -21.07
N LYS A 262 -3.06 -9.86 -20.15
CA LYS A 262 -3.20 -10.23 -18.74
C LYS A 262 -4.51 -10.94 -18.42
N GLU A 263 -5.41 -11.07 -19.40
CA GLU A 263 -6.73 -11.66 -19.18
C GLU A 263 -6.61 -13.10 -18.65
N ASN A 264 -7.46 -13.43 -17.68
CA ASN A 264 -7.51 -14.75 -17.08
C ASN A 264 -8.98 -15.18 -16.92
N PRO A 265 -9.37 -16.39 -17.35
CA PRO A 265 -10.77 -16.84 -17.28
C PRO A 265 -11.41 -16.70 -15.89
N LYS A 266 -10.64 -16.87 -14.81
CA LYS A 266 -11.14 -16.78 -13.42
C LYS A 266 -11.49 -15.35 -13.02
N THR A 267 -10.65 -14.39 -13.38
CA THR A 267 -10.95 -12.97 -13.15
C THR A 267 -11.99 -12.46 -14.15
N THR A 268 -12.02 -12.99 -15.38
CA THR A 268 -13.09 -12.74 -16.35
C THR A 268 -14.45 -13.13 -15.78
N GLU A 269 -14.58 -14.29 -15.14
CA GLU A 269 -15.83 -14.69 -14.48
C GLU A 269 -16.26 -13.69 -13.38
N ALA A 270 -15.31 -13.20 -12.57
CA ALA A 270 -15.59 -12.20 -11.55
C ALA A 270 -16.06 -10.86 -12.14
N VAL A 271 -15.43 -10.41 -13.23
CA VAL A 271 -15.84 -9.20 -13.97
C VAL A 271 -17.24 -9.38 -14.53
N ARG A 272 -17.48 -10.46 -15.30
CA ARG A 272 -18.75 -10.70 -15.99
C ARG A 272 -19.91 -10.96 -15.02
N SER A 273 -19.70 -11.68 -13.93
CA SER A 273 -20.73 -11.91 -12.89
C SER A 273 -21.08 -10.66 -12.08
N THR A 274 -20.30 -9.58 -12.24
CA THR A 274 -20.54 -8.27 -11.61
C THR A 274 -20.75 -7.15 -12.63
N ALA A 275 -21.03 -7.49 -13.90
CA ALA A 275 -21.13 -6.53 -14.98
C ALA A 275 -22.10 -5.37 -14.63
N GLY A 276 -21.66 -4.15 -14.90
CA GLY A 276 -22.40 -2.93 -14.61
C GLY A 276 -22.56 -2.57 -13.13
N LYS A 277 -22.17 -3.42 -12.16
CA LYS A 277 -22.29 -3.08 -10.74
C LYS A 277 -21.19 -2.10 -10.32
N VAL A 278 -21.60 -0.96 -9.76
CA VAL A 278 -20.72 0.09 -9.21
C VAL A 278 -21.19 0.57 -7.83
N LEU A 279 -20.25 1.08 -7.05
CA LEU A 279 -20.50 1.76 -5.79
C LEU A 279 -20.84 3.22 -6.06
N MET A 280 -21.99 3.65 -5.54
CA MET A 280 -22.53 4.99 -5.70
C MET A 280 -22.64 5.69 -4.34
N LYS A 281 -22.44 7.01 -4.34
CA LYS A 281 -22.76 7.90 -3.22
C LYS A 281 -23.29 9.20 -3.79
N GLU A 282 -24.42 9.67 -3.27
CA GLU A 282 -25.06 10.91 -3.74
C GLU A 282 -25.32 10.92 -5.27
N GLY A 283 -25.70 9.76 -5.82
CA GLY A 283 -26.01 9.59 -7.25
C GLY A 283 -24.80 9.59 -8.19
N LYS A 284 -23.56 9.49 -7.67
CA LYS A 284 -22.33 9.45 -8.46
C LYS A 284 -21.48 8.22 -8.11
N PRO A 285 -20.75 7.64 -9.08
CA PRO A 285 -19.75 6.63 -8.79
C PRO A 285 -18.69 7.18 -7.83
N VAL A 286 -18.19 6.31 -6.95
CA VAL A 286 -17.15 6.68 -5.99
C VAL A 286 -15.78 6.17 -6.43
N SER A 287 -14.73 6.95 -6.15
CA SER A 287 -13.33 6.52 -6.28
C SER A 287 -13.01 5.45 -5.21
N ALA A 288 -13.39 4.21 -5.49
CA ALA A 288 -13.21 3.07 -4.60
C ALA A 288 -11.75 2.59 -4.60
N GLU A 289 -10.88 3.32 -3.91
CA GLU A 289 -9.47 2.96 -3.74
C GLU A 289 -9.32 1.57 -3.11
N PHE A 290 -8.24 0.87 -3.43
CA PHE A 290 -7.87 -0.40 -2.82
C PHE A 290 -6.36 -0.50 -2.68
N SER A 291 -5.89 -1.35 -1.76
CA SER A 291 -4.47 -1.54 -1.49
C SER A 291 -4.15 -3.02 -1.31
N ALA A 292 -2.90 -3.42 -1.55
CA ALA A 292 -2.53 -4.83 -1.48
C ALA A 292 -2.85 -5.41 -0.09
N SER A 293 -2.39 -4.76 0.98
CA SER A 293 -2.58 -5.22 2.35
C SER A 293 -2.71 -4.03 3.31
N THR A 294 -3.71 -4.09 4.18
CA THR A 294 -4.03 -3.01 5.14
C THR A 294 -3.18 -3.11 6.41
N GLY A 295 -2.59 -4.26 6.71
CA GLY A 295 -1.85 -4.48 7.95
C GLY A 295 -2.75 -4.71 9.17
N GLY A 296 -4.04 -4.97 8.94
CA GLY A 296 -5.05 -5.17 10.00
C GLY A 296 -5.97 -3.97 10.23
N TYR A 297 -5.68 -2.81 9.61
CA TYR A 297 -6.56 -1.63 9.63
C TYR A 297 -6.37 -0.82 8.35
N SER A 298 -7.48 -0.46 7.69
CA SER A 298 -7.42 0.51 6.59
C SER A 298 -7.07 1.90 7.11
N ALA A 299 -6.41 2.70 6.27
CA ALA A 299 -5.93 4.03 6.62
C ALA A 299 -7.04 5.08 6.78
N GLY A 300 -8.25 4.78 6.29
CA GLY A 300 -9.34 5.76 6.14
C GLY A 300 -9.11 6.70 4.96
N GLY A 301 -9.71 7.90 5.04
CA GLY A 301 -9.66 8.92 3.99
C GLY A 301 -11.06 9.27 3.49
N ALA A 302 -11.33 9.01 2.21
CA ALA A 302 -12.67 9.21 1.62
C ALA A 302 -13.75 8.33 2.27
N PHE A 303 -13.34 7.17 2.77
CA PHE A 303 -14.14 6.25 3.56
C PHE A 303 -13.59 6.16 4.98
N GLY A 304 -14.45 5.84 5.94
CA GLY A 304 -14.04 5.62 7.31
C GLY A 304 -13.03 4.48 7.39
N ALA A 305 -12.06 4.60 8.30
CA ALA A 305 -11.15 3.50 8.57
C ALA A 305 -11.92 2.34 9.20
N VAL A 306 -11.65 1.14 8.71
CA VAL A 306 -12.16 -0.13 9.22
C VAL A 306 -11.03 -1.05 9.64
N GLU A 307 -11.27 -1.82 10.69
CA GLU A 307 -10.45 -2.97 11.06
C GLU A 307 -10.47 -3.98 9.90
N ASP A 308 -9.37 -4.70 9.69
CA ASP A 308 -9.26 -5.65 8.60
C ASP A 308 -8.67 -6.97 9.08
N LEU A 309 -9.50 -7.75 9.77
CA LEU A 309 -9.13 -9.06 10.30
C LEU A 309 -8.85 -10.08 9.20
N GLY A 310 -9.38 -9.87 7.98
CA GLY A 310 -9.10 -10.73 6.84
C GLY A 310 -7.63 -10.63 6.38
N ASP A 311 -6.97 -9.50 6.65
CA ASP A 311 -5.61 -9.21 6.17
C ASP A 311 -4.53 -10.13 6.76
N THR A 312 -4.86 -10.94 7.78
CA THR A 312 -3.93 -11.94 8.34
C THR A 312 -3.48 -12.98 7.31
N GLU A 313 -4.21 -13.16 6.21
CA GLU A 313 -3.80 -14.00 5.07
C GLU A 313 -2.65 -13.39 4.25
N SER A 314 -2.38 -12.09 4.42
CA SER A 314 -1.32 -11.38 3.69
C SER A 314 0.06 -11.87 4.14
N PRO A 315 0.96 -12.25 3.20
CA PRO A 315 2.35 -12.52 3.53
C PRO A 315 3.10 -11.26 3.97
N ASN A 316 2.52 -10.07 3.74
CA ASN A 316 3.05 -8.79 4.18
C ASN A 316 2.23 -8.19 5.33
N HIS A 317 1.36 -8.97 5.99
CA HIS A 317 0.59 -8.49 7.14
C HIS A 317 1.52 -7.88 8.19
N LYS A 318 2.68 -8.52 8.41
CA LYS A 318 3.83 -8.00 9.12
C LYS A 318 5.06 -8.05 8.22
N TRP A 319 5.97 -7.11 8.40
CA TRP A 319 7.24 -7.08 7.68
C TRP A 319 8.34 -6.43 8.53
N THR A 320 9.58 -6.74 8.17
CA THR A 320 10.77 -6.11 8.75
C THR A 320 11.73 -5.75 7.64
N GLN A 321 12.37 -4.59 7.76
CA GLN A 321 13.43 -4.11 6.87
C GLN A 321 14.52 -3.44 7.71
N THR A 322 15.77 -3.70 7.36
CA THR A 322 16.91 -3.01 7.98
C THR A 322 17.50 -2.03 6.98
N LEU A 323 17.73 -0.80 7.44
CA LEU A 323 18.45 0.24 6.71
C LEU A 323 19.58 0.75 7.59
N THR A 324 20.61 1.30 6.98
CA THR A 324 21.69 2.00 7.68
C THR A 324 21.36 3.47 7.88
N ALA A 325 21.98 4.09 8.89
CA ALA A 325 21.87 5.53 9.11
C ALA A 325 22.21 6.34 7.85
N GLY A 326 23.23 5.91 7.10
CA GLY A 326 23.66 6.53 5.84
C GLY A 326 22.64 6.41 4.70
N GLU A 327 21.96 5.27 4.57
CA GLU A 327 20.87 5.10 3.60
C GLU A 327 19.70 6.04 3.92
N ILE A 328 19.32 6.14 5.20
CA ILE A 328 18.27 7.05 5.65
C ILE A 328 18.68 8.50 5.38
N ALA A 329 19.87 8.90 5.80
CA ALA A 329 20.40 10.24 5.58
C ALA A 329 20.41 10.63 4.10
N THR A 330 20.84 9.71 3.23
CA THR A 330 20.89 9.90 1.78
C THR A 330 19.49 10.08 1.19
N ALA A 331 18.52 9.25 1.60
CA ALA A 331 17.14 9.31 1.13
C ALA A 331 16.45 10.67 1.43
N PHE A 332 16.85 11.33 2.53
CA PHE A 332 16.28 12.62 2.93
C PHE A 332 17.18 13.83 2.63
N GLY A 333 18.44 13.61 2.24
CA GLY A 333 19.41 14.66 1.93
C GLY A 333 19.77 15.53 3.15
N VAL A 334 19.99 14.92 4.31
CA VAL A 334 20.21 15.62 5.61
C VAL A 334 21.66 15.62 6.11
N GLY A 335 22.62 15.19 5.29
CA GLY A 335 24.01 15.03 5.74
C GLY A 335 24.17 13.77 6.58
N GLU A 336 24.91 13.83 7.69
CA GLU A 336 25.03 12.72 8.63
C GLU A 336 23.77 12.63 9.50
N LEU A 337 23.21 11.44 9.68
CA LEU A 337 21.98 11.27 10.46
C LEU A 337 22.25 11.56 11.94
N HIS A 338 21.42 12.42 12.53
CA HIS A 338 21.39 12.67 13.98
C HIS A 338 20.19 11.98 14.63
N SER A 339 19.00 12.06 14.01
CA SER A 339 17.80 11.42 14.54
C SER A 339 16.78 11.12 13.45
N ILE A 340 15.95 10.11 13.71
CA ILE A 340 14.74 9.79 12.96
C ILE A 340 13.63 9.46 13.94
N GLU A 341 12.57 10.26 13.96
CA GLU A 341 11.54 10.21 14.99
C GLU A 341 10.14 10.29 14.39
N VAL A 342 9.26 9.38 14.82
CA VAL A 342 7.84 9.46 14.48
C VAL A 342 7.20 10.55 15.34
N THR A 343 6.66 11.58 14.69
CA THR A 343 6.05 12.74 15.37
C THR A 343 4.55 12.62 15.54
N SER A 344 3.87 11.87 14.67
CA SER A 344 2.43 11.61 14.79
C SER A 344 2.00 10.32 14.11
N ARG A 345 0.88 9.76 14.57
CA ARG A 345 0.24 8.55 14.03
C ARG A 345 -1.27 8.69 13.96
N ASN A 346 -1.91 7.83 13.17
CA ASN A 346 -3.37 7.78 13.08
C ASN A 346 -4.07 7.06 14.25
N ASN A 347 -3.32 6.39 15.14
CA ASN A 347 -3.82 5.66 16.33
C ASN A 347 -4.78 4.50 16.00
N LEU A 348 -4.59 3.84 14.87
CA LEU A 348 -5.40 2.70 14.43
C LEU A 348 -4.56 1.41 14.40
N GLY A 349 -4.87 0.48 15.32
CA GLY A 349 -4.20 -0.82 15.41
C GLY A 349 -2.92 -0.82 16.27
N PRO A 350 -2.15 -1.93 16.25
CA PRO A 350 -0.88 -2.06 16.97
C PRO A 350 0.11 -0.91 16.73
N ASP A 351 0.94 -0.65 17.73
CA ASP A 351 2.05 0.32 17.65
C ASP A 351 1.61 1.76 17.32
N GLY A 352 0.33 2.07 17.56
CA GLY A 352 -0.28 3.37 17.25
C GLY A 352 -0.62 3.57 15.79
N GLY A 353 -0.54 2.54 14.95
CA GLY A 353 -0.96 2.58 13.56
C GLY A 353 0.02 3.28 12.61
N ARG A 354 -0.52 3.76 11.49
CA ARG A 354 0.23 4.40 10.39
C ARG A 354 0.87 5.71 10.85
N VAL A 355 2.11 5.92 10.44
CA VAL A 355 2.87 7.15 10.66
C VAL A 355 2.24 8.26 9.82
N THR A 356 1.80 9.34 10.45
CA THR A 356 1.28 10.53 9.75
C THR A 356 2.31 11.65 9.69
N GLY A 357 3.33 11.61 10.55
CA GLY A 357 4.45 12.55 10.53
C GLY A 357 5.73 11.92 11.05
N LEU A 358 6.84 12.26 10.40
CA LEU A 358 8.19 11.78 10.67
C LEU A 358 9.16 12.95 10.56
N ARG A 359 10.02 13.10 11.57
CA ARG A 359 11.11 14.07 11.61
C ARG A 359 12.44 13.37 11.40
N VAL A 360 13.20 13.83 10.42
CA VAL A 360 14.55 13.34 10.11
C VAL A 360 15.54 14.50 10.26
N ALA A 361 16.41 14.44 11.25
CA ALA A 361 17.42 15.47 11.49
C ALA A 361 18.82 14.92 11.17
N GLY A 362 19.63 15.75 10.52
CA GLY A 362 21.04 15.46 10.28
C GLY A 362 21.89 16.71 10.27
N SER A 363 23.18 16.55 9.95
CA SER A 363 24.19 17.60 10.07
C SER A 363 23.97 18.83 9.18
N THR A 364 23.19 18.70 8.10
CA THR A 364 22.90 19.82 7.18
C THR A 364 21.48 20.38 7.33
N GLY A 365 20.63 19.78 8.16
CA GLY A 365 19.29 20.29 8.43
C GLY A 365 18.29 19.21 8.87
N THR A 366 17.03 19.61 8.97
CA THR A 366 15.91 18.76 9.39
C THR A 366 14.85 18.71 8.30
N LYS A 367 14.23 17.54 8.10
CA LYS A 367 13.09 17.31 7.23
C LYS A 367 11.92 16.80 8.05
N GLU A 368 10.79 17.48 7.91
CA GLU A 368 9.49 16.98 8.34
C GLU A 368 8.81 16.38 7.11
N VAL A 369 8.42 15.12 7.19
CA VAL A 369 7.78 14.38 6.10
C VAL A 369 6.60 13.58 6.61
N THR A 370 5.69 13.22 5.72
CA THR A 370 4.61 12.27 5.99
C THR A 370 5.15 10.83 6.02
N GLY A 371 4.37 9.90 6.59
CA GLY A 371 4.72 8.48 6.53
C GLY A 371 4.73 7.92 5.10
N ASP A 372 3.88 8.44 4.20
CA ASP A 372 3.83 8.02 2.79
C ASP A 372 5.08 8.45 2.02
N GLU A 373 5.55 9.68 2.25
CA GLU A 373 6.84 10.15 1.72
C GLU A 373 8.01 9.32 2.25
N ALA A 374 7.99 8.99 3.55
CA ALA A 374 9.00 8.13 4.16
C ALA A 374 8.98 6.72 3.56
N ARG A 375 7.78 6.11 3.40
CA ARG A 375 7.60 4.81 2.73
C ARG A 375 8.26 4.82 1.36
N THR A 376 7.96 5.84 0.57
CA THR A 376 8.45 5.95 -0.82
C THR A 376 9.96 6.14 -0.87
N LYS A 377 10.50 7.07 -0.07
CA LYS A 377 11.95 7.37 -0.05
C LYS A 377 12.81 6.25 0.52
N LEU A 378 12.29 5.51 1.50
CA LEU A 378 13.00 4.42 2.17
C LEU A 378 12.68 3.03 1.58
N GLY A 379 11.83 2.96 0.55
CA GLY A 379 11.43 1.71 -0.08
C GLY A 379 10.66 0.75 0.84
N LEU A 380 9.90 1.29 1.80
CA LEU A 380 9.14 0.48 2.76
C LEU A 380 7.87 -0.09 2.11
N LYS A 381 7.35 -1.17 2.67
CA LYS A 381 6.09 -1.76 2.20
C LYS A 381 4.88 -0.88 2.51
N SER A 382 4.87 -0.17 3.64
CA SER A 382 3.78 0.70 4.06
C SER A 382 4.30 1.88 4.90
N ASP A 383 3.42 2.83 5.18
CA ASP A 383 3.63 3.90 6.16
C ASP A 383 3.28 3.46 7.60
N TRP A 384 2.95 2.18 7.81
CA TRP A 384 2.76 1.60 9.14
C TRP A 384 4.03 0.92 9.60
N PHE A 385 4.85 1.65 10.35
CA PHE A 385 6.09 1.11 10.90
C PHE A 385 6.48 1.74 12.25
N THR A 386 7.32 1.01 12.97
CA THR A 386 8.13 1.47 14.09
C THR A 386 9.59 1.48 13.67
N ILE A 387 10.41 2.25 14.39
CA ILE A 387 11.84 2.37 14.14
C ILE A 387 12.55 2.02 15.44
N THR A 388 13.48 1.07 15.35
CA THR A 388 14.36 0.72 16.46
C THR A 388 15.80 0.87 16.02
N GLU A 389 16.57 1.66 16.75
CA GLU A 389 18.02 1.74 16.60
C GLU A 389 18.65 0.49 17.23
N GLY A 390 19.36 -0.30 16.43
CA GLY A 390 20.28 -1.37 16.86
C GLY A 390 19.74 -2.52 17.73
N VAL A 391 19.27 -3.60 17.09
CA VAL A 391 19.89 -4.94 17.18
C VAL A 391 19.86 -5.52 15.77
N GLY A 392 21.02 -5.89 15.20
CA GLY A 392 21.09 -6.52 13.88
C GLY A 392 20.24 -7.80 13.81
N PRO A 393 19.88 -8.28 12.60
CA PRO A 393 19.03 -9.45 12.48
C PRO A 393 19.65 -10.64 13.23
N ALA A 394 18.89 -11.22 14.16
CA ALA A 394 19.25 -12.50 14.75
C ALA A 394 19.47 -13.49 13.61
N ALA A 395 20.67 -14.08 13.56
CA ALA A 395 20.99 -15.10 12.57
C ALA A 395 19.90 -16.18 12.58
N PRO A 396 19.41 -16.63 11.42
CA PRO A 396 18.53 -17.79 11.40
C PRO A 396 19.27 -18.96 12.07
N PRO A 397 18.59 -19.76 12.92
CA PRO A 397 19.23 -20.94 13.49
C PRO A 397 19.76 -21.80 12.33
N PRO A 398 20.99 -22.36 12.42
CA PRO A 398 21.57 -23.13 11.34
C PRO A 398 20.62 -24.28 10.97
N ALA A 399 20.39 -24.43 9.67
CA ALA A 399 19.62 -25.53 9.13
C ALA A 399 20.22 -26.86 9.60
N SER A 400 19.55 -27.52 10.54
CA SER A 400 19.98 -28.82 11.03
C SER A 400 19.75 -29.85 9.94
N ALA A 401 20.85 -30.31 9.34
CA ALA A 401 20.86 -31.43 8.42
C ALA A 401 20.26 -32.67 9.10
N LEU A 402 19.44 -33.40 8.34
CA LEU A 402 18.87 -34.69 8.70
C LEU A 402 19.98 -35.70 9.03
N ALA A 403 19.93 -36.26 10.24
CA ALA A 403 20.43 -37.59 10.54
C ALA A 403 19.55 -38.20 11.65
N ALA A 404 18.97 -39.37 11.38
CA ALA A 404 18.28 -40.24 12.33
C ALA A 404 19.13 -41.51 12.56
N PRO A 405 18.80 -42.43 13.49
CA PRO A 405 17.90 -42.33 14.66
C PRO A 405 18.60 -42.72 15.98
N GLY A 406 18.11 -42.20 17.11
CA GLY A 406 18.46 -42.65 18.45
C GLY A 406 17.25 -42.54 19.35
N VAL A 407 16.72 -43.69 19.75
CA VAL A 407 15.59 -43.88 20.66
C VAL A 407 15.85 -43.23 22.02
N ASP A 408 14.88 -42.48 22.53
CA ASP A 408 14.37 -42.63 23.89
C ASP A 408 12.98 -41.96 24.00
N ASN A 409 12.00 -42.76 24.40
CA ASN A 409 10.63 -42.35 24.58
C ASN A 409 10.48 -41.55 25.88
N ALA A 410 10.09 -40.28 25.77
CA ALA A 410 9.45 -39.54 26.87
C ALA A 410 8.26 -38.74 26.31
N ASP A 411 7.09 -39.17 26.76
CA ASP A 411 5.71 -38.64 26.64
C ASP A 411 5.55 -37.11 26.44
N PRO A 412 4.84 -36.62 25.39
CA PRO A 412 4.44 -35.23 25.28
C PRO A 412 2.93 -35.06 25.56
N THR A 413 2.55 -35.01 26.83
CA THR A 413 1.24 -34.49 27.27
C THR A 413 1.40 -33.50 28.42
N GLY A 414 2.21 -32.46 28.22
CA GLY A 414 2.25 -31.31 29.11
C GLY A 414 1.17 -30.30 28.74
N ALA A 415 -0.10 -30.59 29.02
CA ALA A 415 -1.12 -29.56 29.03
C ALA A 415 -0.75 -28.53 30.10
N VAL A 416 -0.51 -27.28 29.70
CA VAL A 416 -0.33 -26.19 30.65
C VAL A 416 -1.70 -25.98 31.32
N GLU A 417 -1.78 -26.27 32.61
CA GLU A 417 -2.99 -26.06 33.40
C GLU A 417 -3.43 -24.59 33.28
N PRO A 418 -4.69 -24.32 32.91
CA PRO A 418 -5.17 -22.96 32.69
C PRO A 418 -5.07 -22.13 33.97
N THR A 419 -4.76 -20.84 33.83
CA THR A 419 -4.65 -19.95 35.00
C THR A 419 -6.01 -19.73 35.67
N ASP A 420 -6.03 -19.24 36.90
CA ASP A 420 -7.29 -18.85 37.58
C ASP A 420 -8.08 -17.81 36.79
N ILE A 421 -7.39 -16.91 36.08
CA ILE A 421 -8.00 -15.89 35.23
C ILE A 421 -8.61 -16.54 33.98
N GLU A 422 -7.94 -17.50 33.37
CA GLU A 422 -8.47 -18.24 32.21
C GLU A 422 -9.67 -19.10 32.56
N ARG A 423 -9.65 -19.79 33.72
CA ARG A 423 -10.82 -20.49 34.24
C ARG A 423 -11.98 -19.53 34.45
N LYS A 424 -11.74 -18.38 35.09
CA LYS A 424 -12.79 -17.40 35.34
C LYS A 424 -13.35 -16.79 34.06
N TYR A 425 -12.49 -16.56 33.07
CA TYR A 425 -12.90 -16.08 31.76
C TYR A 425 -13.74 -17.10 31.00
N ALA A 426 -13.39 -18.39 31.06
CA ALA A 426 -14.19 -19.47 30.48
C ALA A 426 -15.57 -19.60 31.16
N GLU A 427 -15.65 -19.48 32.48
CA GLU A 427 -16.93 -19.44 33.23
C GLU A 427 -17.85 -18.30 32.76
N LEU A 428 -17.27 -17.18 32.33
CA LEU A 428 -18.01 -15.99 31.87
C LEU A 428 -18.43 -16.05 30.39
N GLY A 429 -18.21 -17.19 29.71
CA GLY A 429 -18.55 -17.37 28.30
C GLY A 429 -17.40 -17.05 27.33
N GLY A 430 -16.19 -16.84 27.84
CA GLY A 430 -15.01 -16.55 27.03
C GLY A 430 -15.21 -15.29 26.17
N HIS A 431 -14.79 -15.37 24.90
CA HIS A 431 -14.84 -14.21 23.99
C HIS A 431 -16.27 -13.84 23.55
N LEU A 432 -17.23 -14.75 23.69
CA LEU A 432 -18.66 -14.49 23.51
C LEU A 432 -19.33 -14.00 24.81
N GLY A 433 -18.57 -13.96 25.90
CA GLY A 433 -18.99 -13.54 27.22
C GLY A 433 -19.02 -12.03 27.41
N VAL A 434 -19.49 -11.61 28.58
CA VAL A 434 -19.68 -10.19 28.94
C VAL A 434 -18.41 -9.35 28.90
N LEU A 435 -17.23 -9.98 29.04
CA LEU A 435 -15.95 -9.28 29.02
C LEU A 435 -15.38 -9.05 27.62
N GLY A 436 -15.86 -9.77 26.60
CA GLY A 436 -15.26 -9.74 25.26
C GLY A 436 -13.86 -10.34 25.21
N ALA A 437 -13.13 -10.12 24.12
CA ALA A 437 -11.81 -10.71 23.90
C ALA A 437 -10.73 -10.11 24.83
N PRO A 438 -9.65 -10.86 25.15
CA PRO A 438 -8.57 -10.34 25.99
C PRO A 438 -7.75 -9.28 25.26
N VAL A 439 -7.52 -8.15 25.92
CA VAL A 439 -6.75 -6.99 25.46
C VAL A 439 -5.30 -7.13 25.97
N GLY A 440 -4.63 -8.22 25.56
CA GLY A 440 -3.23 -8.51 25.92
C GLY A 440 -3.03 -9.76 26.79
N PRO A 441 -1.77 -10.04 27.20
CA PRO A 441 -1.43 -11.16 28.06
C PRO A 441 -1.88 -10.94 29.51
N GLU A 442 -1.87 -12.00 30.31
CA GLU A 442 -1.99 -11.89 31.78
C GLU A 442 -0.70 -11.26 32.34
N LEU A 443 -0.84 -10.17 33.09
CA LEU A 443 0.26 -9.38 33.65
C LEU A 443 0.28 -9.49 35.18
N ALA A 444 1.47 -9.37 35.79
CA ALA A 444 1.60 -9.24 37.24
C ALA A 444 1.24 -7.81 37.69
N MET A 445 0.66 -7.66 38.88
CA MET A 445 0.45 -6.34 39.49
C MET A 445 1.78 -5.75 40.00
N PRO A 446 1.92 -4.41 40.07
CA PRO A 446 3.18 -3.75 40.45
C PRO A 446 3.75 -4.11 41.82
N ASP A 447 2.93 -4.64 42.73
CA ASP A 447 3.30 -5.08 44.08
C ASP A 447 3.50 -6.60 44.20
N GLU A 448 3.46 -7.34 43.07
CA GLU A 448 3.46 -8.80 42.98
C GLU A 448 2.34 -9.50 43.79
N ALA A 449 1.33 -8.76 44.28
CA ALA A 449 0.26 -9.31 45.12
C ALA A 449 -0.76 -10.14 44.31
N GLY A 450 -0.65 -10.15 42.98
CA GLY A 450 -1.52 -10.88 42.10
C GLY A 450 -1.25 -10.65 40.62
N ARG A 451 -2.21 -11.08 39.79
CA ARG A 451 -2.16 -10.99 38.33
C ARG A 451 -3.46 -10.40 37.82
N PHE A 452 -3.44 -9.81 36.63
CA PHE A 452 -4.64 -9.31 35.99
C PHE A 452 -4.57 -9.50 34.48
N ARG A 453 -5.73 -9.51 33.83
CA ARG A 453 -5.84 -9.46 32.38
C ARG A 453 -6.96 -8.51 31.99
N MET A 454 -6.67 -7.67 31.01
CA MET A 454 -7.65 -6.75 30.43
C MET A 454 -8.46 -7.48 29.36
N TYR A 455 -9.73 -7.12 29.23
CA TYR A 455 -10.66 -7.60 28.22
C TYR A 455 -11.41 -6.40 27.63
N THR A 456 -12.08 -6.59 26.50
CA THR A 456 -12.74 -5.51 25.75
C THR A 456 -13.67 -4.65 26.61
N HIS A 457 -14.35 -5.25 27.61
CA HIS A 457 -15.35 -4.58 28.44
C HIS A 457 -15.06 -4.64 29.95
N GLY A 458 -13.85 -5.02 30.36
CA GLY A 458 -13.49 -5.10 31.77
C GLY A 458 -12.14 -5.73 32.01
N ALA A 459 -11.86 -6.09 33.26
CA ALA A 459 -10.65 -6.83 33.63
C ALA A 459 -11.00 -7.99 34.55
N ILE A 460 -10.16 -9.01 34.56
CA ILE A 460 -10.15 -10.00 35.65
C ILE A 460 -8.87 -9.79 36.44
N VAL A 461 -9.00 -9.60 37.75
CA VAL A 461 -7.88 -9.50 38.68
C VAL A 461 -7.90 -10.70 39.60
N TRP A 462 -6.77 -11.36 39.75
CA TRP A 462 -6.58 -12.47 40.67
C TRP A 462 -5.59 -12.08 41.76
N THR A 463 -5.92 -12.39 43.02
CA THR A 463 -4.98 -12.33 44.16
C THR A 463 -5.10 -13.61 44.99
N LYS A 464 -4.09 -13.90 45.81
CA LYS A 464 -4.12 -15.05 46.73
C LYS A 464 -5.26 -14.98 47.76
N THR A 465 -5.72 -13.78 48.11
CA THR A 465 -6.75 -13.58 49.14
C THR A 465 -8.16 -13.53 48.56
N THR A 466 -8.34 -13.02 47.34
CA THR A 466 -9.67 -12.81 46.73
C THR A 466 -10.02 -13.79 45.61
N GLY A 467 -9.04 -14.57 45.11
CA GLY A 467 -9.20 -15.32 43.88
C GLY A 467 -9.45 -14.41 42.67
N ALA A 468 -9.92 -14.98 41.55
CA ALA A 468 -10.20 -14.25 40.31
C ALA A 468 -11.53 -13.48 40.42
N GLN A 469 -11.46 -12.16 40.35
CA GLN A 469 -12.58 -11.23 40.47
C GLN A 469 -12.72 -10.40 39.19
N VAL A 470 -13.96 -10.15 38.77
CA VAL A 470 -14.27 -9.33 37.59
C VAL A 470 -14.37 -7.86 37.99
N LEU A 471 -13.67 -7.01 37.27
CA LEU A 471 -13.79 -5.56 37.32
C LEU A 471 -14.48 -5.09 36.03
N ASP A 472 -15.78 -4.87 36.13
CA ASP A 472 -16.58 -4.32 35.03
C ASP A 472 -16.41 -2.78 34.96
N ALA A 473 -16.22 -2.23 33.76
CA ALA A 473 -16.06 -0.79 33.56
C ALA A 473 -17.27 0.04 34.04
N SER A 474 -18.46 -0.55 34.09
CA SER A 474 -19.69 0.08 34.61
C SER A 474 -19.71 0.25 36.13
N VAL A 475 -18.89 -0.50 36.87
CA VAL A 475 -18.80 -0.40 38.34
C VAL A 475 -17.86 0.73 38.79
N LEU A 476 -16.87 1.09 37.97
CA LEU A 476 -15.95 2.20 38.23
C LEU A 476 -16.61 3.58 38.08
N THR A 477 -17.63 3.69 37.22
CA THR A 477 -18.42 4.92 37.05
C THR A 477 -19.42 5.16 38.18
N ALA A 478 -19.81 4.11 38.93
CA ALA A 478 -20.73 4.22 40.06
C ALA A 478 -20.08 4.68 41.38
N LYS A 479 -18.74 4.74 41.46
CA LYS A 479 -17.99 5.06 42.69
C LYS A 479 -17.24 6.40 42.68
N LEU A 480 -17.43 7.23 41.66
CA LEU A 480 -16.98 8.62 41.72
C LEU A 480 -18.11 9.48 42.29
N PRO A 481 -18.03 9.96 43.56
CA PRO A 481 -18.95 10.98 44.02
C PRO A 481 -18.78 12.22 43.13
N GLY A 482 -19.87 12.62 42.48
CA GLY A 482 -19.89 13.80 41.63
C GLY A 482 -19.47 15.03 42.41
N THR A 483 -18.33 15.61 42.05
CA THR A 483 -18.01 16.98 42.41
C THR A 483 -18.82 17.87 41.48
N GLY A 484 -19.99 18.27 41.95
CA GLY A 484 -20.71 19.40 41.39
C GLY A 484 -19.95 20.70 41.61
N SER A 485 -19.90 21.53 40.58
CA SER A 485 -20.23 22.96 40.52
C SER A 485 -19.79 23.48 39.15
#